data_AF-A0A355CFU2-F1
#
_entry.id   AF-A0A355CFU2-F1
#
_cell.length_a   1.000
_cell.length_b   1.000
_cell.length_c   1.000
_cell.angle_alpha   90.00
_cell.angle_beta   90.00
_cell.angle_gamma   90.00
#
_symmetry.space_group_name_H-M   'P 1'
#
loop_
_entity.id
_entity.type
_entity.pdbx_description
1 polymer ?
#
loop_
_entity_poly.entity_id
_entity_poly.type
_entity_poly.pdbx_seq_one_letter_code
_entity_poly.pdbx_strand_id
1 'polypeptide(L)'
;MQPNQQHDIEAITIVLQQIQESQNFREFETIKLPLELVQAGMSLWESTFYPEVLRQLAGADPETLEAWAIALSKTLNTQLEILNSWLPHLTTLPIPTTLKQKIGDRTSAINQIANDKSKLLQSAANLLQQEEKLQQSNSELQSLREKARQLQEIQTELEGTNLDKLRAEIATQKAALEPEQQKLRSLQQQKAELDDQISAMQRQQSTLKEEINYWQSRQNRLETSTEDT
;
A
#
# COMPACT_ATOMS: atom_id res chain seq x y z
N MET A 1 -21.31 21.40 21.93
CA MET A 1 -22.31 20.32 22.06
C MET A 1 -23.45 20.60 21.10
N GLN A 2 -23.96 19.58 20.42
CA GLN A 2 -25.18 19.75 19.63
C GLN A 2 -26.37 20.00 20.57
N PRO A 3 -27.36 20.82 20.18
CA PRO A 3 -28.49 21.17 21.04
C PRO A 3 -29.28 19.94 21.53
N ASN A 4 -29.35 18.87 20.73
CA ASN A 4 -30.02 17.62 21.11
C ASN A 4 -29.26 16.88 22.22
N GLN A 5 -27.93 16.85 22.19
CA GLN A 5 -27.13 16.19 23.22
C GLN A 5 -27.29 16.88 24.59
N GLN A 6 -27.40 18.21 24.60
CA GLN A 6 -27.58 18.95 25.84
C GLN A 6 -28.96 18.69 26.45
N HIS A 7 -30.00 18.62 25.61
CA HIS A 7 -31.33 18.19 26.03
C HIS A 7 -31.33 16.77 26.63
N ASP A 8 -30.64 15.82 25.99
CA ASP A 8 -30.55 14.44 26.47
C ASP A 8 -29.81 14.33 27.82
N ILE A 9 -28.74 15.10 27.99
CA ILE A 9 -27.98 15.16 29.26
C ILE A 9 -28.83 15.76 30.38
N GLU A 10 -29.61 16.80 30.09
CA GLU A 10 -30.56 17.38 31.04
C GLU A 10 -31.63 16.36 31.44
N ALA A 11 -32.18 15.60 30.48
CA ALA A 11 -33.14 14.54 30.76
C ALA A 11 -32.55 13.45 31.68
N ILE A 12 -31.31 13.00 31.43
CA ILE A 12 -30.60 12.06 32.30
C ILE A 12 -30.43 12.63 33.71
N THR A 13 -30.05 13.91 33.80
CA THR A 13 -29.83 14.58 35.09
C THR A 13 -31.12 14.65 35.92
N ILE A 14 -32.24 14.97 35.28
CA ILE A 14 -33.57 15.01 35.92
C ILE A 14 -33.93 13.62 36.48
N VAL A 15 -33.77 12.56 35.68
CA VAL A 15 -34.09 11.20 36.12
C VAL A 15 -33.17 10.76 37.27
N LEU A 16 -31.87 11.09 37.21
CA LEU A 16 -30.93 10.81 38.30
C LEU A 16 -31.31 11.52 39.59
N GLN A 17 -31.76 12.78 39.51
CA GLN A 17 -32.24 13.51 40.67
C GLN A 17 -33.49 12.85 41.27
N GLN A 18 -34.46 12.46 40.44
CA GLN A 18 -35.65 11.74 40.90
C GLN A 18 -35.30 10.40 41.56
N ILE A 19 -34.32 9.67 41.05
CA ILE A 19 -33.79 8.43 41.65
C ILE A 19 -33.18 8.72 43.02
N GLN A 20 -32.39 9.79 43.17
CA GLN A 20 -31.78 10.17 44.45
C GLN A 20 -32.80 10.59 45.50
N GLU A 21 -33.86 11.27 45.10
CA GLU A 21 -34.95 11.71 45.97
C GLU A 21 -35.93 10.58 46.31
N SER A 22 -35.93 9.49 45.53
CA SER A 22 -36.78 8.33 45.74
C SER A 22 -36.29 7.46 46.90
N GLN A 23 -37.15 7.27 47.91
CA GLN A 23 -36.85 6.40 49.05
C GLN A 23 -37.09 4.91 48.75
N ASN A 24 -37.88 4.59 47.72
CA ASN A 24 -38.32 3.24 47.38
C ASN A 24 -38.56 3.10 45.87
N PHE A 25 -38.05 2.02 45.25
CA PHE A 25 -38.25 1.69 43.83
C PHE A 25 -39.28 0.58 43.58
N ARG A 26 -40.11 0.27 44.57
CA ARG A 26 -41.14 -0.78 44.48
C ARG A 26 -42.55 -0.21 44.29
N GLU A 27 -42.68 1.11 44.27
CA GLU A 27 -43.95 1.80 44.11
C GLU A 27 -44.23 2.04 42.62
N PHE A 28 -45.52 2.14 42.27
CA PHE A 28 -45.94 2.26 40.87
C PHE A 28 -45.28 3.43 40.12
N GLU A 29 -45.10 4.57 40.79
CA GLU A 29 -44.52 5.76 40.17
C GLU A 29 -43.00 5.71 40.05
N THR A 30 -42.31 5.01 40.95
CA THR A 30 -40.85 5.00 41.05
C THR A 30 -40.20 3.76 40.44
N ILE A 31 -40.95 2.66 40.29
CA ILE A 31 -40.46 1.39 39.71
C ILE A 31 -39.93 1.55 38.29
N LYS A 32 -40.41 2.56 37.56
CA LYS A 32 -40.02 2.86 36.18
C LYS A 32 -38.74 3.70 36.06
N LEU A 33 -38.33 4.42 37.11
CA LEU A 33 -37.22 5.39 37.04
C LEU A 33 -35.90 4.77 36.53
N PRO A 34 -35.48 3.56 36.96
CA PRO A 34 -34.28 2.94 36.41
C PRO A 34 -34.39 2.63 34.90
N LEU A 35 -35.61 2.35 34.40
CA LEU A 35 -35.84 2.08 32.98
C LEU A 35 -35.90 3.38 32.17
N GLU A 36 -36.47 4.45 32.73
CA GLU A 36 -36.45 5.79 32.13
C GLU A 36 -35.00 6.30 32.00
N LEU A 37 -34.11 5.99 32.96
CA LEU A 37 -32.69 6.31 32.86
C LEU A 37 -32.01 5.60 31.68
N VAL A 38 -32.31 4.32 31.48
CA VAL A 38 -31.79 3.56 30.32
C VAL A 38 -32.31 4.15 29.01
N GLN A 39 -33.58 4.54 28.95
CA GLN A 39 -34.16 5.19 27.77
C GLN A 39 -33.49 6.53 27.45
N ALA A 40 -33.28 7.38 28.46
CA ALA A 40 -32.58 8.66 28.28
C ALA A 40 -31.13 8.45 27.81
N GLY A 41 -30.45 7.42 28.34
CA GLY A 41 -29.13 7.02 27.87
C GLY A 41 -29.10 6.58 26.40
N MET A 42 -30.12 5.84 25.94
CA MET A 42 -30.24 5.44 24.53
C MET A 42 -30.44 6.66 23.61
N SER A 43 -31.27 7.63 24.01
CA SER A 43 -31.43 8.89 23.25
C SER A 43 -30.10 9.64 23.11
N LEU A 44 -29.32 9.72 24.20
CA LEU A 44 -27.99 10.33 24.17
C LEU A 44 -27.03 9.59 23.23
N TRP A 45 -27.11 8.26 23.17
CA TRP A 45 -26.30 7.48 22.22
C TRP A 45 -26.67 7.80 20.78
N GLU A 46 -27.96 7.90 20.46
CA GLU A 46 -28.43 8.25 19.12
C GLU A 46 -28.00 9.66 18.71
N SER A 47 -28.07 10.64 19.62
CA SER A 47 -27.64 12.01 19.34
C SER A 47 -26.11 12.16 19.27
N THR A 48 -25.36 11.27 19.93
CA THR A 48 -23.89 11.30 19.93
C THR A 48 -23.28 10.52 18.76
N PHE A 49 -23.87 9.38 18.41
CA PHE A 49 -23.37 8.45 17.38
C PHE A 49 -24.31 8.41 16.17
N TYR A 50 -24.63 9.58 15.62
CA TYR A 50 -25.47 9.68 14.43
C TYR A 50 -24.73 9.19 13.16
N PRO A 51 -25.47 8.82 12.07
CA PRO A 51 -24.89 8.09 10.93
C PRO A 51 -23.67 8.74 10.30
N GLU A 52 -23.63 10.07 10.18
CA GLU A 52 -22.49 10.79 9.62
C GLU A 52 -21.23 10.68 10.48
N VAL A 53 -21.35 10.68 11.82
CA VAL A 53 -20.18 10.47 12.72
C VAL A 53 -19.63 9.06 12.54
N LEU A 54 -20.50 8.06 12.48
CA LEU A 54 -20.08 6.67 12.26
C LEU A 54 -19.42 6.49 10.88
N ARG A 55 -19.92 7.17 9.83
CA ARG A 55 -19.29 7.17 8.50
C ARG A 55 -17.93 7.87 8.50
N GLN A 56 -17.80 8.99 9.23
CA GLN A 56 -16.52 9.68 9.36
C GLN A 56 -15.49 8.80 10.08
N LEU A 57 -15.88 8.13 11.15
CA LEU A 57 -15.03 7.16 11.84
C LEU A 57 -14.62 6.01 10.91
N ALA A 58 -15.56 5.46 10.12
CA ALA A 58 -15.25 4.39 9.17
C ALA A 58 -14.16 4.78 8.15
N GLY A 59 -14.10 6.05 7.74
CA GLY A 59 -13.12 6.53 6.75
C GLY A 59 -11.82 7.06 7.37
N ALA A 60 -11.86 7.63 8.57
CA ALA A 60 -10.73 8.32 9.19
C ALA A 60 -10.04 7.50 10.28
N ASP A 61 -10.79 6.71 11.06
CA ASP A 61 -10.28 5.93 12.19
C ASP A 61 -11.12 4.64 12.39
N PRO A 62 -10.85 3.60 11.58
CA PRO A 62 -11.58 2.33 11.66
C PRO A 62 -11.41 1.61 13.01
N GLU A 63 -10.26 1.76 13.68
CA GLU A 63 -10.00 1.12 14.97
C GLU A 63 -10.92 1.68 16.07
N THR A 64 -11.15 2.99 16.07
CA THR A 64 -12.11 3.61 17.00
C THR A 64 -13.54 3.17 16.71
N LEU A 65 -13.93 3.01 15.44
CA LEU A 65 -15.25 2.47 15.09
C LEU A 65 -15.44 1.03 15.59
N GLU A 66 -14.39 0.20 15.47
CA GLU A 66 -14.40 -1.16 15.99
C GLU A 66 -14.55 -1.18 17.52
N ALA A 67 -13.78 -0.35 18.24
CA ALA A 67 -13.89 -0.22 19.69
C ALA A 67 -15.30 0.22 20.13
N TRP A 68 -15.92 1.16 19.41
CA TRP A 68 -17.31 1.56 19.64
C TRP A 68 -18.28 0.41 19.42
N ALA A 69 -18.13 -0.35 18.33
CA ALA A 69 -19.00 -1.49 18.02
C ALA A 69 -18.90 -2.60 19.07
N ILE A 70 -17.68 -2.88 19.57
CA ILE A 70 -17.45 -3.82 20.68
C ILE A 70 -18.13 -3.34 21.96
N ALA A 71 -17.99 -2.06 22.31
CA ALA A 71 -18.63 -1.49 23.49
C ALA A 71 -20.16 -1.55 23.43
N LEU A 72 -20.75 -1.24 22.26
CA LEU A 72 -22.18 -1.36 22.02
C LEU A 72 -22.65 -2.81 22.15
N SER A 73 -21.94 -3.75 21.51
CA SER A 73 -22.25 -5.19 21.57
C SER A 73 -22.24 -5.71 23.01
N LYS A 74 -21.20 -5.38 23.78
CA LYS A 74 -21.09 -5.76 25.19
C LYS A 74 -22.27 -5.24 26.02
N THR A 75 -22.69 -4.00 25.75
CA THR A 75 -23.81 -3.39 26.48
C THR A 75 -25.13 -4.08 26.16
N LEU A 76 -25.41 -4.38 24.89
CA LEU A 76 -26.62 -5.10 24.49
C LEU A 76 -26.66 -6.54 25.04
N ASN A 77 -25.52 -7.24 25.03
CA ASN A 77 -25.42 -8.58 25.61
C ASN A 77 -25.70 -8.58 27.12
N THR A 78 -25.20 -7.58 27.85
CA THR A 78 -25.50 -7.43 29.28
C THR A 78 -27.01 -7.25 29.52
N GLN A 79 -27.69 -6.45 28.69
CA GLN A 79 -29.15 -6.28 28.79
C GLN A 79 -29.91 -7.58 28.50
N LEU A 80 -29.47 -8.35 27.51
CA LEU A 80 -30.04 -9.66 27.19
C LEU A 80 -29.83 -10.68 28.31
N GLU A 81 -28.64 -10.70 28.92
CA GLU A 81 -28.33 -11.57 30.07
C GLU A 81 -29.27 -11.30 31.25
N ILE A 82 -29.52 -10.03 31.56
CA ILE A 82 -30.47 -9.63 32.61
C ILE A 82 -31.87 -10.16 32.29
N LEU A 83 -32.37 -9.94 31.06
CA LEU A 83 -33.69 -10.43 30.64
C LEU A 83 -33.79 -11.95 30.74
N ASN A 84 -32.77 -12.68 30.27
CA ASN A 84 -32.72 -14.13 30.33
C ASN A 84 -32.65 -14.65 31.77
N SER A 85 -32.01 -13.92 32.68
CA SER A 85 -31.98 -14.25 34.11
C SER A 85 -33.34 -14.04 34.80
N TRP A 86 -34.10 -13.02 34.38
CA TRP A 86 -35.39 -12.68 35.00
C TRP A 86 -36.55 -13.54 34.49
N LEU A 87 -36.49 -14.01 33.24
CA LEU A 87 -37.59 -14.76 32.62
C LEU A 87 -38.06 -15.98 33.43
N PRO A 88 -37.18 -16.85 33.97
CA PRO A 88 -37.60 -17.96 34.82
C PRO A 88 -38.34 -17.49 36.08
N HIS A 89 -37.91 -16.37 36.66
CA HIS A 89 -38.56 -15.82 37.85
C HIS A 89 -39.94 -15.25 37.50
N LEU A 90 -40.06 -14.47 36.42
CA LEU A 90 -41.32 -13.86 35.97
C LEU A 90 -42.39 -14.90 35.62
N THR A 91 -41.98 -16.03 35.04
CA THR A 91 -42.90 -17.12 34.68
C THR A 91 -43.44 -17.88 35.90
N THR A 92 -42.69 -17.91 37.01
CA THR A 92 -43.10 -18.55 38.28
C THR A 92 -43.99 -17.68 39.16
N LEU A 93 -44.06 -16.36 38.92
CA LEU A 93 -44.87 -15.45 39.74
C LEU A 93 -46.37 -15.78 39.68
N PRO A 94 -47.13 -15.54 40.76
CA PRO A 94 -48.59 -15.71 40.78
C PRO A 94 -49.30 -14.53 40.08
N ILE A 95 -48.92 -14.25 38.84
CA ILE A 95 -49.51 -13.20 37.99
C ILE A 95 -50.51 -13.80 36.99
N PRO A 96 -51.47 -12.99 36.49
CA PRO A 96 -52.40 -13.39 35.44
C PRO A 96 -51.71 -14.09 34.26
N THR A 97 -52.31 -15.18 33.76
CA THR A 97 -51.78 -15.98 32.65
C THR A 97 -51.57 -15.16 31.38
N THR A 98 -52.44 -14.18 31.13
CA THR A 98 -52.32 -13.24 30.00
C THR A 98 -51.06 -12.37 30.08
N LEU A 99 -50.63 -12.00 31.29
CA LEU A 99 -49.38 -11.26 31.50
C LEU A 99 -48.17 -12.17 31.32
N LYS A 100 -48.21 -13.41 31.80
CA LYS A 100 -47.14 -14.40 31.55
C LYS A 100 -46.91 -14.61 30.07
N GLN A 101 -47.99 -14.79 29.30
CA GLN A 101 -47.92 -14.96 27.86
C GLN A 101 -47.32 -13.73 27.17
N LYS A 102 -47.79 -12.52 27.52
CA LYS A 102 -47.22 -11.27 26.98
C LYS A 102 -45.71 -11.12 27.28
N ILE A 103 -45.25 -11.50 28.46
CA ILE A 103 -43.82 -11.48 28.82
C ILE A 103 -43.04 -12.48 27.97
N GLY A 104 -43.54 -13.71 27.83
CA GLY A 104 -42.92 -14.74 26.99
C GLY A 104 -42.83 -14.35 25.52
N ASP A 105 -43.91 -13.83 24.95
CA ASP A 105 -43.97 -13.39 23.55
C ASP A 105 -42.99 -12.23 23.30
N ARG A 106 -42.97 -11.23 24.18
CA ARG A 106 -42.04 -10.09 24.06
C ARG A 106 -40.58 -10.53 24.21
N THR A 107 -40.27 -11.44 25.12
CA THR A 107 -38.90 -11.93 25.30
C THR A 107 -38.44 -12.72 24.08
N SER A 108 -39.33 -13.55 23.52
CA SER A 108 -39.05 -14.29 22.29
C SER A 108 -38.81 -13.35 21.10
N ALA A 109 -39.63 -12.30 20.97
CA ALA A 109 -39.46 -11.29 19.94
C ALA A 109 -38.12 -10.53 20.07
N ILE A 110 -37.72 -10.16 21.31
CA ILE A 110 -36.42 -9.52 21.57
C ILE A 110 -35.26 -10.43 21.17
N ASN A 111 -35.31 -11.71 21.58
CA ASN A 111 -34.28 -12.70 21.21
C ASN A 111 -34.20 -12.91 19.69
N GLN A 112 -35.34 -12.92 19.00
CA GLN A 112 -35.38 -13.02 17.55
C GLN A 112 -34.74 -11.79 16.89
N ILE A 113 -35.10 -10.58 17.31
CA ILE A 113 -34.50 -9.33 16.81
C ILE A 113 -32.98 -9.31 17.04
N ALA A 114 -32.52 -9.73 18.21
CA ALA A 114 -31.09 -9.81 18.53
C ALA A 114 -30.35 -10.78 17.58
N ASN A 115 -30.91 -11.97 17.35
CA ASN A 115 -30.35 -12.95 16.43
C ASN A 115 -30.34 -12.45 14.98
N ASP A 116 -31.43 -11.82 14.53
CA ASP A 116 -31.54 -11.30 13.16
C ASP A 116 -30.53 -10.16 12.92
N LYS A 117 -30.36 -9.25 13.90
CA LYS A 117 -29.33 -8.20 13.85
C LYS A 117 -27.92 -8.78 13.83
N SER A 118 -27.63 -9.81 14.63
CA SER A 118 -26.34 -10.49 14.61
C SER A 118 -26.04 -11.12 13.24
N LYS A 119 -27.02 -11.77 12.61
CA LYS A 119 -26.88 -12.32 11.25
C LYS A 119 -26.66 -11.23 10.21
N LEU A 120 -27.34 -10.10 10.34
CA LEU A 120 -27.18 -8.95 9.45
C LEU A 120 -25.76 -8.37 9.55
N LEU A 121 -25.21 -8.22 10.76
CA LEU A 121 -23.84 -7.78 10.96
C LEU A 121 -22.82 -8.75 10.35
N GLN A 122 -22.99 -10.06 10.53
CA GLN A 122 -22.15 -11.06 9.88
C GLN A 122 -22.23 -10.99 8.35
N SER A 123 -23.44 -10.76 7.81
CA SER A 123 -23.65 -10.60 6.37
C SER A 123 -22.97 -9.34 5.84
N ALA A 124 -23.02 -8.24 6.59
CA ALA A 124 -22.34 -6.99 6.24
C ALA A 124 -20.81 -7.16 6.23
N ALA A 125 -20.23 -7.87 7.21
CA ALA A 125 -18.80 -8.18 7.22
C ALA A 125 -18.38 -9.02 6.00
N ASN A 126 -19.19 -10.01 5.62
CA ASN A 126 -18.94 -10.80 4.40
C ASN A 126 -19.01 -9.95 3.13
N LEU A 127 -19.96 -9.00 3.04
CA LEU A 127 -20.09 -8.09 1.91
C LEU A 127 -18.89 -7.16 1.78
N LEU A 128 -18.40 -6.58 2.89
CA LEU A 128 -17.19 -5.76 2.89
C LEU A 128 -15.98 -6.56 2.39
N GLN A 129 -15.80 -7.78 2.87
CA GLN A 129 -14.72 -8.65 2.40
C GLN A 129 -14.84 -9.00 0.90
N GLN A 130 -16.07 -9.16 0.39
CA GLN A 130 -16.30 -9.37 -1.04
C GLN A 130 -16.00 -8.10 -1.85
N GLU A 131 -16.34 -6.92 -1.34
CA GLU A 131 -16.03 -5.64 -1.96
C GLU A 131 -14.52 -5.43 -2.08
N GLU A 132 -13.75 -5.68 -1.01
CA GLU A 132 -12.29 -5.61 -1.03
C GLU A 132 -11.69 -6.54 -2.10
N LYS A 133 -12.17 -7.78 -2.18
CA LYS A 133 -11.74 -8.75 -3.22
C LYS A 133 -12.08 -8.27 -4.62
N LEU A 134 -13.26 -7.67 -4.82
CA LEU A 134 -13.66 -7.11 -6.11
C LEU A 134 -12.79 -5.92 -6.50
N GLN A 135 -12.46 -5.03 -5.55
CA GLN A 135 -11.54 -3.92 -5.80
C GLN A 135 -10.14 -4.43 -6.19
N GLN A 136 -9.63 -5.45 -5.49
CA GLN A 136 -8.35 -6.07 -5.84
C GLN A 136 -8.39 -6.69 -7.25
N SER A 137 -9.40 -7.49 -7.56
CA SER A 137 -9.59 -8.08 -8.90
C SER A 137 -9.74 -7.02 -10.00
N ASN A 138 -10.44 -5.92 -9.73
CA ASN A 138 -10.56 -4.82 -10.67
C ASN A 138 -9.20 -4.14 -10.94
N SER A 139 -8.36 -3.99 -9.91
CA SER A 139 -7.00 -3.46 -10.07
C SER A 139 -6.12 -4.37 -10.93
N GLU A 140 -6.24 -5.69 -10.75
CA GLU A 140 -5.55 -6.69 -11.58
C GLU A 140 -6.03 -6.66 -13.03
N LEU A 141 -7.34 -6.54 -13.26
CA LEU A 141 -7.92 -6.40 -14.60
C LEU A 141 -7.43 -5.13 -15.31
N GLN A 142 -7.30 -4.01 -14.59
CA GLN A 142 -6.73 -2.80 -15.15
C GLN A 142 -5.27 -3.00 -15.56
N SER A 143 -4.45 -3.67 -14.71
CA SER A 143 -3.07 -4.01 -15.04
C SER A 143 -2.98 -4.93 -16.27
N LEU A 144 -3.85 -5.93 -16.38
CA LEU A 144 -3.90 -6.84 -17.52
C LEU A 144 -4.31 -6.12 -18.81
N ARG A 145 -5.26 -5.18 -18.74
CA ARG A 145 -5.64 -4.35 -19.90
C ARG A 145 -4.47 -3.50 -20.39
N GLU A 146 -3.71 -2.91 -19.48
CA GLU A 146 -2.54 -2.12 -19.83
C GLU A 146 -1.46 -2.99 -20.50
N LYS A 147 -1.18 -4.18 -19.95
CA LYS A 147 -0.27 -5.14 -20.58
C LYS A 147 -0.74 -5.59 -21.96
N ALA A 148 -2.03 -5.82 -22.15
CA ALA A 148 -2.59 -6.19 -23.44
C ALA A 148 -2.40 -5.07 -24.47
N ARG A 149 -2.58 -3.81 -24.06
CA ARG A 149 -2.30 -2.64 -24.90
C ARG A 149 -0.82 -2.55 -25.29
N GLN A 150 0.08 -2.72 -24.34
CA GLN A 150 1.53 -2.73 -24.61
C GLN A 150 1.93 -3.84 -25.58
N LEU A 151 1.37 -5.04 -25.43
CA LEU A 151 1.61 -6.13 -26.37
C LEU A 151 1.08 -5.82 -27.76
N GLN A 152 -0.06 -5.14 -27.88
CA GLN A 152 -0.59 -4.73 -29.16
C GLN A 152 0.28 -3.65 -29.83
N GLU A 153 0.79 -2.69 -29.05
CA GLU A 153 1.76 -1.69 -29.53
C GLU A 153 3.04 -2.38 -30.06
N ILE A 154 3.62 -3.30 -29.29
CA ILE A 154 4.78 -4.10 -29.71
C ILE A 154 4.47 -4.91 -30.98
N GLN A 155 3.29 -5.51 -31.08
CA GLN A 155 2.89 -6.26 -32.28
C GLN A 155 2.82 -5.35 -33.50
N THR A 156 2.23 -4.16 -33.37
CA THR A 156 2.17 -3.20 -34.49
C THR A 156 3.55 -2.67 -34.88
N GLU A 157 4.45 -2.45 -33.91
CA GLU A 157 5.84 -2.08 -34.19
C GLU A 157 6.57 -3.21 -34.92
N LEU A 158 6.37 -4.46 -34.51
CA LEU A 158 6.99 -5.62 -35.13
C LEU A 158 6.50 -5.82 -36.58
N GLU A 159 5.19 -5.71 -36.82
CA GLU A 159 4.59 -5.81 -38.15
C GLU A 159 5.02 -4.64 -39.07
N GLY A 160 5.15 -3.43 -38.51
CA GLY A 160 5.64 -2.25 -39.23
C GLY A 160 7.15 -2.27 -39.48
N THR A 161 7.91 -3.03 -38.69
CA THR A 161 9.36 -3.15 -38.84
C THR A 161 9.69 -4.09 -39.99
N ASN A 162 10.11 -3.51 -41.12
CA ASN A 162 10.60 -4.28 -42.26
C ASN A 162 12.02 -4.81 -41.97
N LEU A 163 12.07 -5.99 -41.34
CA LEU A 163 13.31 -6.68 -40.97
C LEU A 163 14.21 -6.97 -42.18
N ASP A 164 13.63 -7.21 -43.36
CA ASP A 164 14.40 -7.47 -44.57
C ASP A 164 15.11 -6.20 -45.06
N LYS A 165 14.45 -5.04 -44.95
CA LYS A 165 15.07 -3.74 -45.25
C LYS A 165 16.23 -3.46 -44.29
N LEU A 166 16.06 -3.70 -42.99
CA LEU A 166 17.12 -3.53 -42.00
C LEU A 166 18.31 -4.47 -42.26
N ARG A 167 18.05 -5.74 -42.60
CA ARG A 167 19.11 -6.69 -42.97
C ARG A 167 19.85 -6.25 -44.23
N ALA A 168 19.13 -5.74 -45.24
CA ALA A 168 19.73 -5.21 -46.46
C ALA A 168 20.59 -3.96 -46.19
N GLU A 169 20.12 -3.05 -45.34
CA GLU A 169 20.89 -1.86 -44.91
C GLU A 169 22.17 -2.26 -44.17
N ILE A 170 22.08 -3.21 -43.24
CA ILE A 170 23.26 -3.75 -42.53
C ILE A 170 24.26 -4.39 -43.50
N ALA A 171 23.78 -5.20 -44.45
CA ALA A 171 24.65 -5.81 -45.46
C ALA A 171 25.33 -4.76 -46.33
N THR A 172 24.61 -3.71 -46.71
CA THR A 172 25.12 -2.59 -47.51
C THR A 172 26.17 -1.79 -46.75
N GLN A 173 25.90 -1.46 -45.49
CA GLN A 173 26.85 -0.77 -44.61
C GLN A 173 28.10 -1.61 -44.37
N LYS A 174 27.94 -2.93 -44.18
CA LYS A 174 29.07 -3.85 -44.03
C LYS A 174 29.94 -3.89 -45.29
N ALA A 175 29.33 -3.96 -46.47
CA ALA A 175 30.06 -3.91 -47.74
C ALA A 175 30.76 -2.54 -47.95
N ALA A 176 30.14 -1.45 -47.50
CA ALA A 176 30.75 -0.11 -47.55
C ALA A 176 31.94 0.05 -46.58
N LEU A 177 31.92 -0.63 -45.43
CA LEU A 177 33.00 -0.61 -44.44
C LEU A 177 34.19 -1.51 -44.81
N GLU A 178 33.98 -2.53 -45.65
CA GLU A 178 35.03 -3.46 -46.09
C GLU A 178 36.23 -2.78 -46.78
N PRO A 179 36.06 -1.85 -47.75
CA PRO A 179 37.19 -1.14 -48.35
C PRO A 179 37.90 -0.22 -47.35
N GLU A 180 37.18 0.40 -46.40
CA GLU A 180 37.81 1.20 -45.34
C GLU A 180 38.68 0.36 -44.42
N GLN A 181 38.21 -0.85 -44.05
CA GLN A 181 39.01 -1.81 -43.27
C GLN A 181 40.26 -2.27 -44.03
N GLN A 182 40.15 -2.55 -45.34
CA GLN A 182 41.30 -2.90 -46.18
C GLN A 182 42.31 -1.75 -46.26
N LYS A 183 41.83 -0.52 -46.43
CA LYS A 183 42.68 0.68 -46.44
C LYS A 183 43.35 0.91 -45.09
N LEU A 184 42.66 0.67 -43.99
CA LEU A 184 43.25 0.77 -42.65
C LEU A 184 44.38 -0.26 -42.47
N ARG A 185 44.18 -1.50 -42.93
CA ARG A 185 45.21 -2.55 -42.89
C ARG A 185 46.42 -2.19 -43.73
N SER A 186 46.24 -1.65 -44.94
CA SER A 186 47.36 -1.24 -45.78
C SER A 186 48.14 -0.07 -45.16
N LEU A 187 47.43 0.91 -44.58
CA LEU A 187 48.06 2.00 -43.84
C LEU A 187 48.82 1.52 -42.60
N GLN A 188 48.30 0.53 -41.87
CA GLN A 188 49.00 -0.10 -40.75
C GLN A 188 50.28 -0.80 -41.20
N GLN A 189 50.25 -1.49 -42.35
CA GLN A 189 51.42 -2.14 -42.92
C GLN A 189 52.47 -1.13 -43.38
N GLN A 190 52.05 -0.06 -44.07
CA GLN A 190 52.95 1.05 -44.44
C GLN A 190 53.57 1.72 -43.22
N LYS A 191 52.80 1.90 -42.13
CA LYS A 191 53.34 2.44 -40.89
C LYS A 191 54.42 1.53 -40.31
N ALA A 192 54.19 0.23 -40.27
CA ALA A 192 55.19 -0.73 -39.80
C ALA A 192 56.48 -0.69 -40.64
N GLU A 193 56.35 -0.62 -41.96
CA GLU A 193 57.50 -0.47 -42.87
C GLU A 193 58.29 0.82 -42.61
N LEU A 194 57.60 1.94 -42.37
CA LEU A 194 58.24 3.20 -42.03
C LEU A 194 58.94 3.14 -40.66
N ASP A 195 58.31 2.52 -39.66
CA ASP A 195 58.90 2.34 -38.33
C ASP A 195 60.18 1.47 -38.40
N ASP A 196 60.20 0.44 -39.26
CA ASP A 196 61.39 -0.37 -39.54
C ASP A 196 62.49 0.45 -40.23
N GLN A 197 62.14 1.29 -41.21
CA GLN A 197 63.10 2.19 -41.88
C GLN A 197 63.69 3.22 -40.91
N ILE A 198 62.86 3.82 -40.05
CA ILE A 198 63.32 4.74 -39.01
C ILE A 198 64.29 4.04 -38.06
N SER A 199 63.95 2.82 -37.63
CA SER A 199 64.82 2.02 -36.76
C SER A 199 66.16 1.69 -37.43
N ALA A 200 66.17 1.38 -38.73
CA ALA A 200 67.39 1.15 -39.49
C ALA A 200 68.24 2.41 -39.63
N MET A 201 67.63 3.57 -39.92
CA MET A 201 68.33 4.86 -39.99
C MET A 201 68.92 5.25 -38.64
N GLN A 202 68.20 5.02 -37.54
CA GLN A 202 68.72 5.28 -36.19
C GLN A 202 69.95 4.42 -35.89
N ARG A 203 69.96 3.15 -36.32
CA ARG A 203 71.14 2.28 -36.20
C ARG A 203 72.32 2.79 -37.03
N GLN A 204 72.07 3.22 -38.27
CA GLN A 204 73.11 3.84 -39.09
C GLN A 204 73.65 5.11 -38.44
N GLN A 205 72.78 5.95 -37.88
CA GLN A 205 73.18 7.16 -37.18
C GLN A 205 74.01 6.84 -35.94
N SER A 206 73.68 5.79 -35.17
CA SER A 206 74.51 5.36 -34.04
C SER A 206 75.88 4.84 -34.50
N THR A 207 75.95 4.04 -35.57
CA THR A 207 77.22 3.55 -36.12
C THR A 207 78.10 4.72 -36.60
N LEU A 208 77.53 5.67 -37.36
CA LEU A 208 78.25 6.86 -37.80
C LEU A 208 78.72 7.72 -36.62
N LYS A 209 77.92 7.85 -35.56
CA LYS A 209 78.30 8.58 -34.35
C LYS A 209 79.46 7.90 -33.62
N GLU A 210 79.44 6.57 -33.52
CA GLU A 210 80.54 5.78 -32.96
C GLU A 210 81.82 5.93 -33.80
N GLU A 211 81.71 5.91 -35.13
CA GLU A 211 82.83 6.16 -36.03
C GLU A 211 83.38 7.58 -35.89
N ILE A 212 82.53 8.60 -35.83
CA ILE A 212 82.95 10.00 -35.58
C ILE A 212 83.68 10.08 -34.23
N ASN A 213 83.14 9.50 -33.17
CA ASN A 213 83.77 9.47 -31.85
C ASN A 213 85.13 8.76 -31.89
N TYR A 214 85.23 7.65 -32.64
CA TYR A 214 86.48 6.92 -32.84
C TYR A 214 87.53 7.80 -33.54
N TRP A 215 87.14 8.47 -34.63
CA TRP A 215 88.03 9.38 -35.36
C TRP A 215 88.43 10.60 -34.54
N GLN A 216 87.51 11.23 -33.81
CA GLN A 216 87.80 12.33 -32.89
C GLN A 216 88.73 11.90 -31.76
N SER A 217 88.50 10.73 -31.16
CA SER A 217 89.39 10.19 -30.11
C SER A 217 90.79 9.89 -30.66
N ARG A 218 90.88 9.39 -31.89
CA ARG A 218 92.16 9.16 -32.57
C ARG A 218 92.89 10.48 -32.85
N GLN A 219 92.17 11.50 -33.30
CA GLN A 219 92.73 12.84 -33.50
C GLN A 219 93.22 13.44 -32.18
N ASN A 220 92.41 13.43 -31.12
CA ASN A 220 92.81 13.93 -29.80
C ASN A 220 94.04 13.19 -29.24
N ARG A 221 94.17 11.88 -29.47
CA ARG A 221 95.39 11.12 -29.07
C ARG A 221 96.63 11.53 -29.86
N LEU A 222 96.46 11.88 -31.14
CA LEU A 222 97.57 12.40 -31.95
C LEU A 222 97.95 13.81 -31.52
N GLU A 223 96.98 14.64 -31.11
CA GLU A 223 97.19 15.99 -30.60
C GLU A 223 97.82 16.01 -29.19
N THR A 224 97.38 15.15 -28.25
CA THR A 224 98.02 15.03 -26.93
C THR A 224 99.42 14.40 -26.98
N SER A 225 99.67 13.50 -27.94
CA SER A 225 101.03 13.00 -28.22
C SER A 225 101.98 14.09 -28.75
N THR A 226 101.46 15.22 -29.23
CA THR A 226 102.25 16.35 -29.72
C THR A 226 102.36 17.51 -28.72
N GLU A 227 101.54 17.55 -27.65
CA GLU A 227 101.61 18.59 -26.61
C GLU A 227 102.35 18.14 -25.32
N ASP A 228 102.63 16.86 -25.12
CA ASP A 228 103.47 16.34 -24.01
C ASP A 228 104.98 16.19 -24.39
N THR A 229 105.44 16.95 -25.38
CA THR A 229 106.88 17.19 -25.69
C THR A 229 107.14 18.67 -25.89
#